data_AF-A0A1G2GW03-F1
#
_entry.id   AF-A0A1G2GW03-F1
#
_cell.length_a   1.000
_cell.length_b   1.000
_cell.length_c   1.000
_cell.angle_alpha   90.00
_cell.angle_beta   90.00
_cell.angle_gamma   90.00
#
_symmetry.space_group_name_H-M   'P 1'
#
loop_
_entity.id
_entity.type
_entity.pdbx_description
1 polymer ?
#
loop_
_entity_poly.entity_id
_entity_poly.type
_entity_poly.pdbx_seq_one_letter_code
_entity_poly.pdbx_strand_id
1 'polypeptide(L)'
;MKIIYYRIGDNVYVQPISRKDSMLAITNCKMEKEVQKILAQFKGKQKSLNYYLAGFVDGEGSFSVAIIKTDMQKFGWAINPCFQVYQHEKHREILEVFKFVFQTGTIYRKSGIHPVLNYSINSMRGITEKVIPFFDKYPLIVKGETYQKFREIVFAMQRKEHSTIGGFKRLVDIAYAMNQQGKGRRRTREEIFSTLPELSTRLPDGQASKH
;
A
#
# COMPACT_ATOMS: atom_id res chain seq x y z
N MET A 1 27.82 8.86 5.35
CA MET A 1 26.94 7.97 4.56
C MET A 1 25.95 7.33 5.53
N LYS A 2 24.63 7.60 5.43
CA LYS A 2 23.64 6.91 6.28
C LYS A 2 23.36 5.54 5.67
N ILE A 3 23.35 4.48 6.47
CA ILE A 3 23.08 3.12 6.00
C ILE A 3 21.76 2.66 6.63
N ILE A 4 20.86 2.08 5.84
CA ILE A 4 19.64 1.43 6.31
C ILE A 4 19.86 -0.08 6.29
N TYR A 5 19.63 -0.72 7.42
CA TYR A 5 19.56 -2.18 7.51
C TYR A 5 18.09 -2.59 7.58
N TYR A 6 17.67 -3.60 6.81
CA TYR A 6 16.36 -4.20 6.98
C TYR A 6 16.40 -5.72 6.79
N ARG A 7 15.57 -6.47 7.51
CA ARG A 7 15.55 -7.94 7.49
C ARG A 7 14.38 -8.47 6.67
N ILE A 8 14.58 -9.59 5.96
CA ILE A 8 13.55 -10.32 5.22
C ILE A 8 13.79 -11.82 5.42
N GLY A 9 13.02 -12.45 6.31
CA GLY A 9 13.35 -13.81 6.75
C GLY A 9 14.72 -13.82 7.41
N ASP A 10 15.57 -14.76 7.02
CA ASP A 10 16.96 -14.86 7.50
C ASP A 10 17.94 -13.89 6.80
N ASN A 11 17.46 -13.14 5.80
CA ASN A 11 18.29 -12.25 4.99
C ASN A 11 18.35 -10.83 5.58
N VAL A 12 19.53 -10.21 5.57
CA VAL A 12 19.77 -8.83 6.02
C VAL A 12 20.18 -7.98 4.82
N TYR A 13 19.46 -6.89 4.59
CA TYR A 13 19.64 -5.98 3.46
C TYR A 13 20.28 -4.71 3.97
N VAL A 14 21.24 -4.19 3.22
CA VAL A 14 22.00 -2.98 3.56
C VAL A 14 21.88 -2.00 2.41
N GLN A 15 21.39 -0.80 2.70
CA GLN A 15 21.20 0.28 1.72
C GLN A 15 22.03 1.49 2.14
N PRO A 16 23.06 1.89 1.36
CA PRO A 16 23.71 3.19 1.51
C PRO A 16 22.80 4.30 0.97
N ILE A 17 22.49 5.28 1.81
CA ILE A 17 21.85 6.53 1.40
C ILE A 17 22.96 7.50 1.01
N SER A 18 23.18 7.65 -0.30
CA SER A 18 23.99 8.74 -0.89
C SER A 18 23.11 9.56 -1.83
N ARG A 19 23.33 10.88 -1.84
CA ARG A 19 22.63 11.85 -2.70
C ARG A 19 22.72 11.46 -4.17
N LYS A 20 21.62 11.77 -4.89
CA LYS A 20 21.41 11.86 -6.35
C LYS A 20 22.39 11.03 -7.20
N ASP A 21 21.84 10.03 -7.88
CA ASP A 21 22.42 9.34 -9.05
C ASP A 21 23.16 8.01 -8.85
N SER A 22 22.97 7.31 -7.74
CA SER A 22 23.28 5.88 -7.69
C SER A 22 22.09 5.06 -7.24
N MET A 23 21.62 4.20 -8.15
CA MET A 23 20.84 3.04 -7.75
C MET A 23 21.69 2.20 -6.80
N LEU A 24 21.44 2.40 -5.51
CA LEU A 24 21.53 1.43 -4.43
C LEU A 24 22.45 0.24 -4.70
N ALA A 25 23.73 0.41 -4.36
CA ALA A 25 24.60 -0.73 -4.11
C ALA A 25 24.10 -1.42 -2.83
N ILE A 26 23.35 -2.52 -2.98
CA ILE A 26 23.10 -3.45 -1.88
C ILE A 26 24.36 -4.28 -1.72
N THR A 27 25.17 -3.98 -0.70
CA THR A 27 26.37 -4.75 -0.39
C THR A 27 26.11 -5.62 0.84
N ASN A 28 26.34 -6.93 0.67
CA ASN A 28 26.30 -7.99 1.69
C ASN A 28 24.92 -8.50 2.13
N CYS A 29 24.16 -9.02 1.16
CA CYS A 29 23.24 -10.13 1.37
C CYS A 29 23.47 -11.18 0.28
N LYS A 30 23.42 -12.48 0.61
CA LYS A 30 23.41 -13.54 -0.39
C LYS A 30 21.99 -13.61 -0.96
N MET A 31 21.66 -12.66 -1.85
CA MET A 31 20.43 -12.67 -2.62
C MET A 31 20.34 -14.02 -3.37
N GLU A 32 19.15 -14.63 -3.45
CA GLU A 32 19.02 -15.89 -4.18
C GLU A 32 19.54 -15.73 -5.62
N LYS A 33 20.21 -16.78 -6.11
CA LYS A 33 20.89 -16.74 -7.43
C LYS A 33 19.92 -16.35 -8.55
N GLU A 34 18.66 -16.78 -8.47
CA GLU A 34 17.64 -16.46 -9.47
C GLU A 34 17.25 -14.98 -9.44
N VAL A 35 17.14 -14.36 -8.27
CA VAL A 35 16.88 -12.91 -8.16
C VAL A 35 18.06 -12.11 -8.74
N GLN A 36 19.30 -12.52 -8.45
CA GLN A 36 20.50 -11.90 -9.05
C GLN A 36 20.48 -12.02 -10.58
N LYS A 37 20.12 -13.18 -11.10
CA LYS A 37 20.03 -13.45 -12.54
C LYS A 37 18.98 -12.58 -13.21
N ILE A 38 17.79 -12.44 -12.62
CA ILE A 38 16.74 -11.54 -13.12
C ILE A 38 17.24 -10.10 -13.13
N LEU A 39 17.79 -9.60 -12.01
CA LEU A 39 18.28 -8.22 -11.93
C LEU A 39 19.43 -7.95 -12.92
N ALA A 40 20.29 -8.94 -13.17
CA ALA A 40 21.37 -8.83 -14.14
C ALA A 40 20.85 -8.66 -15.59
N GLN A 41 19.73 -9.28 -15.95
CA GLN A 41 19.10 -9.08 -17.27
C GLN A 41 18.66 -7.63 -17.50
N PHE A 42 18.35 -6.91 -16.43
CA PHE A 42 17.95 -5.50 -16.46
C PHE A 42 19.08 -4.53 -16.10
N LYS A 43 20.34 -4.98 -16.06
CA LYS A 43 21.49 -4.10 -15.79
C LYS A 43 21.53 -2.95 -16.80
N GLY A 44 21.53 -1.71 -16.32
CA GLY A 44 21.47 -0.50 -17.16
C GLY A 44 20.08 -0.22 -17.78
N LYS A 45 19.07 -1.07 -17.53
CA LYS A 45 17.72 -0.99 -18.10
C LYS A 45 16.64 -0.86 -17.03
N GLN A 46 16.89 -0.06 -15.99
CA GLN A 46 15.98 0.08 -14.84
C GLN A 46 14.56 0.50 -15.25
N LYS A 47 14.44 1.40 -16.24
CA LYS A 47 13.14 1.84 -16.75
C LYS A 47 12.32 0.65 -17.26
N SER A 48 12.95 -0.27 -17.99
CA SER A 48 12.29 -1.49 -18.50
C SER A 48 11.88 -2.44 -17.37
N LEU A 49 12.72 -2.62 -16.35
CA LEU A 49 12.35 -3.41 -15.16
C LEU A 49 11.11 -2.82 -14.47
N ASN A 50 11.07 -1.51 -14.29
CA ASN A 50 9.96 -0.86 -13.61
C ASN A 50 8.65 -0.95 -14.40
N TYR A 51 8.68 -0.80 -15.74
CA TYR A 51 7.50 -1.05 -16.57
C TYR A 51 7.07 -2.52 -16.55
N TYR A 52 8.02 -3.46 -16.52
CA TYR A 52 7.71 -4.87 -16.35
C TYR A 52 6.99 -5.12 -15.02
N LEU A 53 7.49 -4.58 -13.91
CA LEU A 53 6.84 -4.70 -12.60
C LEU A 53 5.46 -4.02 -12.57
N ALA A 54 5.30 -2.86 -13.22
CA ALA A 54 4.01 -2.20 -13.35
C ALA A 54 3.01 -3.07 -14.14
N GLY A 55 3.42 -3.63 -15.28
CA GLY A 55 2.62 -4.57 -16.05
C GLY A 55 2.30 -5.85 -15.28
N PHE A 56 3.25 -6.36 -14.48
CA PHE A 56 3.02 -7.50 -13.59
C PHE A 56 1.96 -7.18 -12.54
N VAL A 57 1.98 -5.98 -11.95
CA VAL A 57 0.94 -5.50 -11.02
C VAL A 57 -0.42 -5.35 -11.70
N ASP A 58 -0.46 -4.95 -12.96
CA ASP A 58 -1.71 -4.89 -13.73
C ASP A 58 -2.38 -6.27 -13.88
N GLY A 59 -1.59 -7.35 -13.93
CA GLY A 59 -2.10 -8.73 -13.89
C GLY A 59 -2.37 -9.22 -12.47
N GLU A 60 -1.31 -9.36 -11.68
CA GLU A 60 -1.25 -10.12 -10.41
C GLU A 60 -1.32 -9.23 -9.15
N GLY A 61 -1.32 -7.91 -9.32
CA GLY A 61 -1.31 -6.94 -8.23
C GLY A 61 -2.70 -6.59 -7.70
N SER A 62 -2.75 -6.03 -6.50
CA SER A 62 -3.98 -5.57 -5.85
C SER A 62 -3.75 -4.29 -5.06
N PHE A 63 -4.58 -3.28 -5.33
CA PHE A 63 -4.76 -2.10 -4.49
C PHE A 63 -6.09 -2.27 -3.74
N SER A 64 -6.03 -2.31 -2.43
CA SER A 64 -7.20 -2.60 -1.59
C SER A 64 -7.27 -1.65 -0.41
N VAL A 65 -8.50 -1.37 0.04
CA VAL A 65 -8.77 -0.57 1.25
C VAL A 65 -9.79 -1.32 2.08
N ALA A 66 -9.32 -1.97 3.16
CA ALA A 66 -10.18 -2.68 4.10
C ALA A 66 -10.79 -1.71 5.10
N ILE A 67 -12.06 -1.93 5.47
CA ILE A 67 -12.70 -1.23 6.58
C ILE A 67 -12.83 -2.23 7.74
N ILE A 68 -12.04 -2.03 8.78
CA ILE A 68 -11.82 -3.01 9.85
C ILE A 68 -12.46 -2.51 11.13
N LYS A 69 -13.31 -3.32 11.77
CA LYS A 69 -13.87 -2.99 13.09
C LYS A 69 -12.75 -3.05 14.14
N THR A 70 -12.60 -1.99 14.92
CA THR A 70 -11.60 -1.93 15.99
C THR A 70 -11.95 -0.85 17.00
N ASP A 71 -11.82 -1.18 18.27
CA ASP A 71 -12.11 -0.25 19.38
C ASP A 71 -10.97 0.77 19.59
N MET A 72 -9.85 0.62 18.88
CA MET A 72 -8.71 1.54 18.95
C MET A 72 -8.88 2.81 18.10
N GLN A 73 -9.93 2.89 17.28
CA GLN A 73 -10.19 4.03 16.40
C GLN A 73 -11.39 4.83 16.89
N LYS A 74 -11.34 6.15 16.69
CA LYS A 74 -12.35 7.13 17.14
C LYS A 74 -13.79 6.73 16.79
N PHE A 75 -13.98 6.09 15.65
CA PHE A 75 -15.30 5.72 15.13
C PHE A 75 -15.59 4.21 15.23
N GLY A 76 -14.75 3.43 15.92
CA GLY A 76 -14.90 1.97 15.96
C GLY A 76 -14.45 1.25 14.67
N TRP A 77 -13.86 1.99 13.73
CA TRP A 77 -13.46 1.50 12.41
C TRP A 77 -12.13 2.10 11.96
N ALA A 78 -11.27 1.26 11.38
CA ALA A 78 -10.05 1.65 10.69
C ALA A 78 -10.22 1.57 9.17
N ILE A 79 -9.72 2.57 8.46
CA ILE A 79 -9.49 2.52 7.01
C ILE A 79 -8.07 2.00 6.82
N ASN A 80 -7.90 0.85 6.19
CA ASN A 80 -6.62 0.17 6.08
C ASN A 80 -6.24 -0.08 4.61
N PRO A 81 -5.51 0.85 3.97
CA PRO A 81 -5.00 0.67 2.62
C PRO A 81 -3.86 -0.36 2.59
N CYS A 82 -3.85 -1.21 1.57
CA CYS A 82 -2.85 -2.25 1.36
C CYS A 82 -2.59 -2.45 -0.13
N PHE A 83 -1.31 -2.45 -0.51
CA PHE A 83 -0.83 -2.85 -1.83
C PHE A 83 -0.23 -4.25 -1.76
N GLN A 84 -0.61 -5.12 -2.69
CA GLN A 84 -0.22 -6.53 -2.69
C GLN A 84 0.13 -7.04 -4.08
N VAL A 85 1.00 -8.04 -4.14
CA VAL A 85 1.31 -8.82 -5.34
C VAL A 85 1.32 -10.30 -4.96
N TYR A 86 0.58 -11.11 -5.70
CA TYR A 86 0.49 -12.55 -5.45
C TYR A 86 1.33 -13.32 -6.47
N GLN A 87 1.85 -14.46 -6.05
CA GLN A 87 2.50 -15.41 -6.96
C GLN A 87 2.56 -16.80 -6.33
N HIS A 88 2.55 -17.85 -7.14
CA HIS A 88 2.83 -19.22 -6.72
C HIS A 88 4.23 -19.33 -6.09
N GLU A 89 4.41 -20.17 -5.05
CA GLU A 89 5.66 -20.25 -4.27
C GLU A 89 6.90 -20.64 -5.10
N LYS A 90 6.71 -21.44 -6.16
CA LYS A 90 7.72 -21.77 -7.18
C LYS A 90 8.34 -20.57 -7.90
N HIS A 91 7.67 -19.41 -7.90
CA HIS A 91 8.13 -18.18 -8.54
C HIS A 91 8.33 -17.06 -7.51
N ARG A 92 8.82 -17.40 -6.31
CA ARG A 92 9.07 -16.45 -5.22
C ARG A 92 10.00 -15.31 -5.64
N GLU A 93 10.95 -15.57 -6.53
CA GLU A 93 11.97 -14.64 -6.99
C GLU A 93 11.39 -13.32 -7.50
N ILE A 94 10.21 -13.32 -8.15
CA ILE A 94 9.60 -12.08 -8.61
C ILE A 94 9.11 -11.20 -7.44
N LEU A 95 8.58 -11.81 -6.38
CA LEU A 95 8.15 -11.10 -5.18
C LEU A 95 9.36 -10.50 -4.44
N GLU A 96 10.50 -11.18 -4.49
CA GLU A 96 11.76 -10.66 -3.96
C GLU A 96 12.32 -9.50 -4.80
N VAL A 97 12.15 -9.52 -6.12
CA VAL A 97 12.44 -8.37 -7.00
C VAL A 97 11.55 -7.18 -6.64
N PHE A 98 10.24 -7.38 -6.42
CA PHE A 98 9.37 -6.31 -5.91
C PHE A 98 9.92 -5.75 -4.60
N LYS A 99 10.24 -6.62 -3.65
CA LYS A 99 10.77 -6.21 -2.36
C LYS A 99 12.10 -5.46 -2.47
N PHE A 100 12.97 -5.87 -3.38
CA PHE A 100 14.20 -5.17 -3.72
C PHE A 100 13.89 -3.79 -4.32
N VAL A 101 12.96 -3.65 -5.25
CA VAL A 101 12.68 -2.34 -5.87
C VAL A 101 12.01 -1.37 -4.89
N PHE A 102 11.04 -1.84 -4.12
CA PHE A 102 10.29 -1.01 -3.18
C PHE A 102 11.04 -0.78 -1.85
N GLN A 103 12.04 -1.62 -1.52
CA GLN A 103 12.84 -1.54 -0.28
C GLN A 103 11.97 -1.57 0.99
N THR A 104 10.79 -2.17 0.92
CA THR A 104 9.82 -2.28 2.03
C THR A 104 8.86 -3.44 1.78
N GLY A 105 7.92 -3.67 2.70
CA GLY A 105 6.91 -4.72 2.61
C GLY A 105 7.35 -6.07 3.18
N THR A 106 6.48 -7.06 3.08
CA THR A 106 6.66 -8.40 3.66
C THR A 106 6.18 -9.46 2.68
N ILE A 107 6.91 -10.58 2.59
CA ILE A 107 6.50 -11.76 1.82
C ILE A 107 6.07 -12.82 2.82
N TYR A 108 4.87 -13.36 2.65
CA TYR A 108 4.33 -14.42 3.50
C TYR A 108 3.42 -15.36 2.70
N ARG A 109 3.22 -16.58 3.20
CA ARG A 109 2.29 -17.54 2.61
C ARG A 109 0.85 -17.05 2.81
N LYS A 110 0.06 -17.01 1.74
CA LYS A 110 -1.37 -16.71 1.83
C LYS A 110 -2.07 -17.86 2.57
N SER A 111 -2.98 -17.53 3.47
CA SER A 111 -3.81 -18.53 4.15
C SER A 111 -4.63 -19.32 3.13
N GLY A 112 -4.61 -20.65 3.22
CA GLY A 112 -5.35 -21.54 2.34
C GLY A 112 -4.54 -22.76 1.92
N ILE A 113 -5.17 -23.65 1.15
CA ILE A 113 -4.56 -24.89 0.66
C ILE A 113 -3.59 -24.67 -0.51
N HIS A 114 -3.77 -23.59 -1.26
CA HIS A 114 -2.98 -23.33 -2.46
C HIS A 114 -1.59 -22.77 -2.11
N PRO A 115 -0.53 -23.21 -2.81
CA PRO A 115 0.85 -22.77 -2.60
C PRO A 115 1.11 -21.36 -3.16
N VAL A 116 0.45 -20.35 -2.58
CA VAL A 116 0.54 -18.95 -3.02
C VAL A 116 1.25 -18.10 -1.96
N LEU A 117 2.21 -17.30 -2.41
CA LEU A 117 2.87 -16.26 -1.64
C LEU A 117 2.23 -14.90 -1.93
N ASN A 118 2.31 -14.01 -0.94
CA ASN A 118 1.84 -12.64 -1.01
C ASN A 118 2.97 -11.70 -0.59
N TYR A 119 3.34 -10.77 -1.47
CA TYR A 119 4.13 -9.59 -1.13
C TYR A 119 3.20 -8.43 -0.79
N SER A 120 3.33 -7.85 0.40
CA SER A 120 2.40 -6.85 0.93
C SER A 120 3.11 -5.61 1.47
N ILE A 121 2.60 -4.43 1.12
CA ILE A 121 2.93 -3.14 1.74
C ILE A 121 1.63 -2.54 2.29
N ASN A 122 1.51 -2.51 3.63
CA ASN A 122 0.36 -1.94 4.35
C ASN A 122 0.73 -0.74 5.25
N SER A 123 2.03 -0.48 5.46
CA SER A 123 2.44 0.69 6.24
C SER A 123 2.16 1.98 5.47
N MET A 124 1.55 2.97 6.13
CA MET A 124 1.24 4.26 5.51
C MET A 124 2.49 4.89 4.87
N ARG A 125 3.62 4.86 5.57
CA ARG A 125 4.92 5.35 5.07
C ARG A 125 5.38 4.61 3.81
N GLY A 126 5.33 3.27 3.81
CA GLY A 126 5.74 2.48 2.65
C GLY A 126 4.84 2.76 1.43
N ILE A 127 3.55 2.97 1.65
CA ILE A 127 2.63 3.31 0.57
C ILE A 127 2.92 4.72 0.02
N THR A 128 3.04 5.72 0.87
CA THR A 128 3.21 7.13 0.45
C THR A 128 4.60 7.40 -0.13
N GLU A 129 5.66 6.79 0.40
CA GLU A 129 7.03 7.05 -0.04
C GLU A 129 7.50 6.13 -1.17
N LYS A 130 6.88 4.96 -1.35
CA LYS A 130 7.35 3.94 -2.32
C LYS A 130 6.29 3.58 -3.36
N VAL A 131 5.10 3.15 -2.92
CA VAL A 131 4.04 2.66 -3.82
C VAL A 131 3.51 3.77 -4.71
N ILE A 132 3.04 4.87 -4.11
CA ILE A 132 2.43 5.98 -4.88
C ILE A 132 3.43 6.58 -5.88
N PRO A 133 4.65 6.98 -5.48
CA PRO A 133 5.62 7.56 -6.43
C PRO A 133 6.02 6.61 -7.56
N PHE A 134 6.03 5.30 -7.32
CA PHE A 134 6.31 4.31 -8.35
C PHE A 134 5.22 4.32 -9.43
N PHE A 135 3.94 4.20 -9.04
CA PHE A 135 2.84 4.13 -10.00
C PHE A 135 2.41 5.49 -10.57
N ASP A 136 2.77 6.61 -9.92
CA ASP A 136 2.70 7.95 -10.53
C ASP A 136 3.69 8.06 -11.70
N LYS A 137 4.86 7.39 -11.62
CA LYS A 137 5.90 7.40 -12.66
C LYS A 137 5.71 6.31 -13.73
N TYR A 138 5.20 5.15 -13.34
CA TYR A 138 4.95 3.99 -14.20
C TYR A 138 3.45 3.66 -14.16
N PRO A 139 2.64 4.37 -14.96
CA PRO A 139 1.19 4.28 -14.89
C PRO A 139 0.68 2.89 -15.29
N LEU A 140 -0.37 2.46 -14.61
CA LEU A 140 -1.10 1.22 -14.84
C LEU A 140 -2.16 1.40 -15.92
N ILE A 141 -2.40 0.37 -16.72
CA ILE A 141 -3.41 0.34 -17.78
C ILE A 141 -4.71 -0.27 -17.24
N VAL A 142 -4.66 -1.49 -16.70
CA VAL A 142 -5.86 -2.22 -16.29
C VAL A 142 -6.35 -1.76 -14.91
N LYS A 143 -5.42 -1.51 -13.97
CA LYS A 143 -5.76 -1.13 -12.58
C LYS A 143 -5.63 0.38 -12.33
N GLY A 144 -5.54 1.19 -13.38
CA GLY A 144 -5.34 2.65 -13.30
C GLY A 144 -6.39 3.36 -12.44
N GLU A 145 -7.68 3.15 -12.69
CA GLU A 145 -8.75 3.77 -11.90
C GLU A 145 -8.75 3.32 -10.44
N THR A 146 -8.53 2.02 -10.19
CA THR A 146 -8.42 1.46 -8.83
C THR A 146 -7.26 2.09 -8.08
N TYR A 147 -6.12 2.26 -8.75
CA TYR A 147 -4.96 2.96 -8.19
C TYR A 147 -5.27 4.42 -7.87
N GLN A 148 -5.99 5.15 -8.74
CA GLN A 148 -6.33 6.55 -8.47
C GLN A 148 -7.22 6.69 -7.22
N LYS A 149 -8.25 5.86 -7.07
CA LYS A 149 -9.09 5.82 -5.85
C LYS A 149 -8.26 5.46 -4.60
N PHE A 150 -7.37 4.49 -4.73
CA PHE A 150 -6.46 4.10 -3.65
C PHE A 150 -5.55 5.27 -3.23
N ARG A 151 -4.95 5.96 -4.20
CA ARG A 151 -4.09 7.13 -4.00
C ARG A 151 -4.84 8.28 -3.35
N GLU A 152 -6.08 8.55 -3.78
CA GLU A 152 -6.96 9.56 -3.18
C GLU A 152 -7.20 9.28 -1.70
N ILE A 153 -7.59 8.04 -1.37
CA ILE A 153 -7.84 7.62 0.02
C ILE A 153 -6.58 7.80 0.87
N VAL A 154 -5.43 7.33 0.39
CA VAL A 154 -4.15 7.41 1.12
C VAL A 154 -3.78 8.87 1.41
N PHE A 155 -3.88 9.77 0.44
CA PHE A 155 -3.56 11.17 0.67
C PHE A 155 -4.56 11.88 1.58
N ALA A 156 -5.85 11.58 1.48
CA ALA A 156 -6.84 12.10 2.42
C ALA A 156 -6.60 11.59 3.84
N MET A 157 -6.15 10.34 3.99
CA MET A 157 -5.72 9.81 5.28
C MET A 157 -4.48 10.53 5.81
N GLN A 158 -3.50 10.83 4.96
CA GLN A 158 -2.29 11.58 5.33
C GLN A 158 -2.63 13.00 5.82
N ARG A 159 -3.68 13.63 5.24
CA ARG A 159 -4.25 14.91 5.69
C ARG A 159 -5.20 14.80 6.89
N LYS A 160 -5.34 13.61 7.49
CA LYS A 160 -6.21 13.30 8.64
C LYS A 160 -7.71 13.53 8.40
N GLU A 161 -8.16 13.58 7.15
CA GLU A 161 -9.58 13.85 6.84
C GLU A 161 -10.53 12.77 7.41
N HIS A 162 -10.04 11.52 7.48
CA HIS A 162 -10.71 10.39 8.13
C HIS A 162 -11.00 10.58 9.64
N SER A 163 -10.46 11.61 10.29
CA SER A 163 -10.73 11.93 11.71
C SER A 163 -12.04 12.70 11.94
N THR A 164 -12.68 13.15 10.85
CA THR A 164 -14.01 13.76 10.86
C THR A 164 -15.06 12.75 10.38
N ILE A 165 -16.30 12.86 10.85
CA ILE A 165 -17.38 11.93 10.45
C ILE A 165 -17.64 12.05 8.95
N GLY A 166 -17.75 13.27 8.42
CA GLY A 166 -17.97 13.51 6.99
C GLY A 166 -16.82 12.98 6.13
N GLY A 167 -15.57 13.26 6.53
CA GLY A 167 -14.40 12.74 5.82
C GLY A 167 -14.31 11.21 5.89
N PHE A 168 -14.60 10.60 7.04
CA PHE A 168 -14.64 9.14 7.18
C PHE A 168 -15.68 8.51 6.26
N LYS A 169 -16.93 9.01 6.28
CA LYS A 169 -18.02 8.52 5.41
C LYS A 169 -17.62 8.58 3.94
N ARG A 170 -17.10 9.73 3.48
CA ARG A 170 -16.63 9.91 2.10
C ARG A 170 -15.54 8.90 1.72
N LEU A 171 -14.56 8.66 2.60
CA LEU A 171 -13.49 7.70 2.31
C LEU A 171 -13.98 6.24 2.29
N VAL A 172 -14.97 5.91 3.12
CA VAL A 172 -15.66 4.61 3.04
C VAL A 172 -16.39 4.48 1.71
N ASP A 173 -17.12 5.50 1.25
CA ASP A 173 -17.81 5.46 -0.03
C ASP A 173 -16.84 5.23 -1.20
N ILE A 174 -15.69 5.93 -1.23
CA ILE A 174 -14.65 5.70 -2.24
C ILE A 174 -14.14 4.26 -2.14
N ALA A 175 -13.86 3.76 -0.93
CA ALA A 175 -13.37 2.39 -0.73
C ALA A 175 -14.39 1.33 -1.21
N TYR A 176 -15.69 1.56 -1.04
CA TYR A 176 -16.74 0.67 -1.55
C TYR A 176 -16.93 0.81 -3.06
N ALA A 177 -16.63 1.98 -3.64
CA ALA A 177 -16.59 2.17 -5.08
C ALA A 177 -15.30 1.64 -5.76
N MET A 178 -14.32 1.15 -4.99
CA MET A 178 -13.17 0.39 -5.52
C MET A 178 -13.59 -1.04 -5.90
N ASN A 179 -12.95 -1.61 -6.92
CA ASN A 179 -13.06 -3.00 -7.42
C ASN A 179 -14.42 -3.69 -7.18
N GLN A 180 -15.19 -3.87 -8.25
CA GLN A 180 -16.47 -4.60 -8.22
C GLN A 180 -17.50 -4.06 -7.20
N GLN A 181 -17.51 -2.75 -6.94
CA GLN A 181 -18.45 -2.10 -6.01
C GLN A 181 -18.51 -2.75 -4.61
N GLY A 182 -17.36 -3.24 -4.12
CA GLY A 182 -17.28 -3.84 -2.80
C GLY A 182 -17.78 -5.30 -2.71
N LYS A 183 -17.97 -6.00 -3.84
CA LYS A 183 -18.24 -7.45 -3.83
C LYS A 183 -17.19 -8.19 -2.99
N GLY A 184 -17.67 -9.03 -2.08
CA GLY A 184 -16.83 -9.80 -1.14
C GLY A 184 -16.52 -9.08 0.19
N ARG A 185 -16.98 -7.84 0.40
CA ARG A 185 -16.90 -7.20 1.72
C ARG A 185 -17.90 -7.87 2.68
N ARG A 186 -17.43 -8.18 3.89
CA ARG A 186 -18.25 -8.84 4.94
C ARG A 186 -19.37 -7.96 5.49
N ARG A 187 -19.21 -6.64 5.42
CA ARG A 187 -20.15 -5.66 5.97
C ARG A 187 -20.58 -4.69 4.88
N THR A 188 -21.76 -4.13 5.03
CA THR A 188 -22.26 -3.08 4.13
C THR A 188 -21.78 -1.70 4.59
N ARG A 189 -21.87 -0.70 3.71
CA ARG A 189 -21.58 0.69 4.08
C ARG A 189 -22.63 1.22 5.05
N GLU A 190 -23.89 0.81 4.89
CA GLU A 190 -25.01 1.18 5.74
C GLU A 190 -24.82 0.69 7.17
N GLU A 191 -24.37 -0.56 7.34
CA GLU A 191 -24.01 -1.14 8.64
C GLU A 191 -22.85 -0.40 9.33
N ILE A 192 -21.88 0.09 8.57
CA ILE A 192 -20.78 0.88 9.13
C ILE A 192 -21.32 2.24 9.56
N PHE A 193 -22.09 2.91 8.71
CA PHE A 193 -22.57 4.26 8.96
C PHE A 193 -23.57 4.36 10.11
N SER A 194 -24.38 3.33 10.35
CA SER A 194 -25.31 3.26 11.48
C SER A 194 -24.62 3.23 12.84
N THR A 195 -23.34 2.84 12.89
CA THR A 195 -22.55 2.81 14.14
C THR A 195 -21.80 4.10 14.42
N LEU A 196 -21.83 5.07 13.49
CA LEU A 196 -21.13 6.34 13.66
C LEU A 196 -21.94 7.29 14.56
N PRO A 197 -21.27 8.13 15.37
CA PRO A 197 -21.96 9.17 16.13
C PRO A 197 -22.75 10.09 15.19
N GLU A 198 -23.88 10.60 15.65
CA GLU A 198 -24.60 11.66 14.93
C GLU A 198 -23.70 12.88 14.76
N LEU A 199 -23.85 13.61 13.64
CA LEU A 199 -23.16 14.89 13.49
C LEU A 199 -23.73 15.84 14.54
N SER A 200 -23.02 16.05 15.64
CA SER A 200 -23.37 17.14 16.56
C SER A 200 -23.17 18.45 15.80
N THR A 201 -24.25 19.12 15.43
CA THR A 201 -24.24 20.53 15.03
C THR A 201 -23.88 21.36 16.25
N ARG A 202 -22.59 21.44 16.58
CA ARG A 202 -22.12 22.51 17.46
C ARG A 202 -22.13 23.78 16.63
N LEU A 203 -23.21 24.55 16.75
CA LEU A 203 -23.21 25.96 16.42
C LEU A 203 -22.07 26.62 17.23
N PRO A 204 -21.28 27.53 16.65
CA PRO A 204 -20.28 28.26 17.42
C PRO A 204 -21.01 29.06 18.49
N ASP A 205 -20.64 28.83 19.75
CA ASP A 205 -21.18 29.57 20.89
C ASP A 205 -21.01 31.07 20.64
N GLY A 206 -22.15 31.76 20.51
CA GLY A 206 -22.20 33.20 20.41
C GLY A 206 -21.57 33.81 21.66
N GLN A 207 -20.60 34.70 21.44
CA GLN A 207 -20.05 35.54 22.49
C GLN A 207 -21.18 36.44 23.02
N ALA A 208 -21.77 36.07 24.16
CA ALA A 208 -22.56 36.99 24.95
C ALA A 208 -21.59 38.01 25.58
N SER A 209 -21.54 39.19 24.96
CA SER A 209 -20.90 40.39 25.49
C SER A 209 -21.52 40.74 26.84
N LYS A 210 -20.67 40.86 27.86
CA LYS A 210 -21.05 41.45 29.15
C LYS A 210 -21.27 42.95 28.98
N HIS A 211 -22.47 43.42 29.31
CA HIS A 211 -22.72 44.77 29.82
C HIS A 211 -23.46 44.63 31.15
#